data_AF-A0A3M1SZT1-F1
#
_entry.id   AF-A0A3M1SZT1-F1
#
_cell.length_a   1.000
_cell.length_b   1.000
_cell.length_c   1.000
_cell.angle_alpha   90.00
_cell.angle_beta   90.00
_cell.angle_gamma   90.00
#
_symmetry.space_group_name_H-M   'P 1'
#
loop_
_entity.id
_entity.type
_entity.pdbx_description
1 polymer ?
#
loop_
_entity_poly.entity_id
_entity_poly.type
_entity_poly.pdbx_seq_one_letter_code
_entity_poly.pdbx_strand_id
1 'polypeptide(L)'
;LFRGDRLVASDTHFSLLVHQGGKLRTAVGHLVGDYEVSLDHEEMIVRGNLGWAKQPQMTPLKLMVLRVVMLTGGRFFPDLIRKILQKLLITGKDPAPYSFIRRLRFEEGRWHVIDELSAPTWKDVVSAQIGGDRTSIYVVMSRTFQLNQLQPWIDLTQTVRQLEDGQILRLERWL
;
A
#
# COMPACT_ATOMS: atom_id res chain seq x y z
N LEU A 1 13.47 -1.32 -8.66
CA LEU A 1 14.68 -1.98 -9.22
C LEU A 1 15.09 -1.29 -10.51
N PHE A 2 16.30 -0.73 -10.55
CA PHE A 2 16.90 -0.19 -11.76
C PHE A 2 17.99 -1.12 -12.27
N ARG A 3 18.17 -1.17 -13.59
CA ARG A 3 19.35 -1.73 -14.26
C ARG A 3 19.95 -0.62 -15.12
N GLY A 4 21.05 -0.04 -14.67
CA GLY A 4 21.56 1.21 -15.22
C GLY A 4 20.56 2.35 -15.01
N ASP A 5 20.16 3.00 -16.10
CA ASP A 5 19.21 4.10 -16.14
C ASP A 5 17.74 3.65 -16.33
N ARG A 6 17.51 2.36 -16.61
CA ARG A 6 16.18 1.82 -16.86
C ARG A 6 15.53 1.27 -15.60
N LEU A 7 14.31 1.72 -15.30
CA LEU A 7 13.45 1.08 -14.31
C LEU A 7 12.97 -0.28 -14.85
N VAL A 8 13.34 -1.35 -14.16
CA VAL A 8 12.94 -2.73 -14.50
C VAL A 8 11.64 -3.11 -13.82
N ALA A 9 11.51 -2.77 -12.53
CA ALA A 9 10.32 -3.04 -11.74
C ALA A 9 10.16 -1.99 -10.65
N SER A 10 8.93 -1.53 -10.45
CA SER A 10 8.52 -0.79 -9.27
C SER A 10 7.24 -1.40 -8.75
N ASP A 11 7.12 -1.57 -7.43
CA ASP A 11 5.85 -1.92 -6.80
C ASP A 11 5.67 -1.29 -5.42
N THR A 12 4.41 -0.98 -5.09
CA THR A 12 3.96 -0.53 -3.76
C THR A 12 3.20 -1.65 -3.05
N HIS A 13 3.57 -2.91 -3.29
CA HIS A 13 2.91 -4.10 -2.76
C HIS A 13 1.46 -4.33 -3.24
N PHE A 14 0.76 -5.27 -2.59
CA PHE A 14 -0.60 -5.67 -2.91
C PHE A 14 -1.58 -4.53 -2.63
N SER A 15 -2.54 -4.40 -3.53
CA SER A 15 -3.69 -3.54 -3.37
C SER A 15 -4.94 -4.31 -3.79
N LEU A 16 -5.90 -4.38 -2.86
CA LEU A 16 -7.17 -5.06 -3.05
C LEU A 16 -8.30 -4.04 -3.15
N LEU A 17 -9.26 -4.29 -4.02
CA LEU A 17 -10.56 -3.65 -4.00
C LEU A 17 -11.56 -4.63 -3.37
N VAL A 18 -12.23 -4.23 -2.31
CA VAL A 18 -13.05 -5.12 -1.47
C VAL A 18 -14.44 -4.49 -1.26
N HIS A 19 -15.49 -5.29 -1.39
CA HIS A 19 -16.84 -4.92 -0.94
C HIS A 19 -16.94 -5.03 0.58
N GLN A 20 -17.25 -3.93 1.26
CA GLN A 20 -17.48 -3.94 2.70
C GLN A 20 -18.66 -3.02 3.04
N GLY A 21 -19.73 -3.59 3.63
CA GLY A 21 -20.90 -2.83 4.08
C GLY A 21 -21.58 -2.03 2.97
N GLY A 22 -21.70 -2.61 1.76
CA GLY A 22 -22.33 -1.96 0.60
C GLY A 22 -21.47 -0.90 -0.09
N LYS A 23 -20.21 -0.73 0.31
CA LYS A 23 -19.26 0.21 -0.31
C LYS A 23 -18.02 -0.53 -0.78
N LEU A 24 -17.34 0.05 -1.77
CA LEU A 24 -16.02 -0.40 -2.18
C LEU A 24 -14.95 0.28 -1.31
N ARG A 25 -14.05 -0.52 -0.73
CA ARG A 25 -12.89 -0.04 0.01
C ARG A 25 -11.63 -0.60 -0.62
N THR A 26 -10.53 0.12 -0.46
CA THR A 26 -9.22 -0.32 -0.92
C THR A 26 -8.37 -0.72 0.26
N ALA A 27 -7.87 -1.95 0.27
CA ALA A 27 -6.84 -2.40 1.21
C ALA A 27 -5.46 -2.30 0.52
N VAL A 28 -4.46 -1.82 1.24
CA VAL A 28 -3.10 -1.60 0.69
C VAL A 28 -2.03 -2.10 1.64
N GLY A 29 -0.92 -2.62 1.11
CA GLY A 29 0.20 -3.12 1.91
C GLY A 29 1.18 -2.03 2.36
N HIS A 30 1.17 -0.84 1.75
CA HIS A 30 2.13 0.23 2.05
C HIS A 30 1.63 1.22 3.12
N LEU A 31 2.56 1.70 3.95
CA LEU A 31 2.32 2.72 4.98
C LEU A 31 1.19 2.35 5.96
N VAL A 32 1.09 1.06 6.33
CA VAL A 32 0.03 0.56 7.21
C VAL A 32 0.46 0.60 8.68
N GLY A 33 1.76 0.44 8.95
CA GLY A 33 2.32 0.42 10.29
C GLY A 33 3.71 -0.21 10.29
N ASP A 34 4.05 -0.86 11.40
CA ASP A 34 5.30 -1.58 11.55
C ASP A 34 5.29 -2.88 10.74
N TYR A 35 6.43 -3.19 10.13
CA TYR A 35 6.66 -4.44 9.41
C TYR A 35 7.65 -5.28 10.21
N GLU A 36 7.37 -6.58 10.31
CA GLU A 36 8.34 -7.52 10.83
C GLU A 36 9.31 -7.85 9.69
N VAL A 37 10.58 -7.52 9.88
CA VAL A 37 11.63 -7.81 8.90
C VAL A 37 12.62 -8.77 9.55
N SER A 38 12.76 -9.94 8.96
CA SER A 38 13.83 -10.88 9.31
C SER A 38 14.80 -10.98 8.15
N LEU A 39 16.09 -10.83 8.45
CA LEU A 39 17.16 -10.88 7.47
C LEU A 39 18.07 -12.04 7.82
N ASP A 40 18.21 -12.96 6.89
CA ASP A 40 19.19 -14.04 6.91
C ASP A 40 20.21 -13.82 5.77
N HIS A 41 21.26 -14.63 5.71
CA HIS A 41 22.38 -14.51 4.78
C HIS A 41 21.94 -14.62 3.31
N GLU A 42 20.85 -15.35 3.03
CA GLU A 42 20.36 -15.61 1.66
C GLU A 42 18.96 -15.05 1.39
N GLU A 43 18.23 -14.66 2.44
CA GLU A 43 16.82 -14.27 2.33
C GLU A 43 16.46 -13.09 3.23
N MET A 44 15.73 -12.13 2.67
CA MET A 44 15.02 -11.11 3.43
C MET A 44 13.52 -11.40 3.39
N ILE A 45 12.92 -11.54 4.57
CA ILE A 45 11.48 -11.75 4.73
C ILE A 45 10.87 -10.51 5.36
N VAL A 46 9.83 -9.98 4.72
CA VAL A 46 9.02 -8.87 5.22
C VAL A 46 7.61 -9.37 5.46
N ARG A 47 7.10 -9.23 6.68
CA ARG A 47 5.73 -9.59 7.05
C ARG A 47 4.97 -8.37 7.52
N GLY A 48 3.66 -8.37 7.26
CA GLY A 48 2.80 -7.31 7.73
C GLY A 48 1.34 -7.56 7.41
N ASN A 49 0.54 -6.52 7.62
CA ASN A 49 -0.88 -6.53 7.31
C ASN A 49 -1.19 -5.45 6.27
N LEU A 50 -2.25 -5.68 5.49
CA LEU A 50 -2.85 -4.61 4.72
C LEU A 50 -3.66 -3.71 5.66
N GLY A 51 -3.76 -2.45 5.27
CA GLY A 51 -4.58 -1.46 5.94
C GLY A 51 -5.60 -0.86 4.99
N TRP A 52 -6.75 -0.47 5.52
CA TRP A 52 -7.74 0.25 4.74
C TRP A 52 -7.22 1.63 4.36
N ALA A 53 -7.10 1.88 3.05
CA ALA A 53 -6.76 3.18 2.53
C ALA A 53 -7.84 4.20 2.92
N LYS A 54 -7.40 5.35 3.45
CA LYS A 54 -8.28 6.48 3.72
C LYS A 54 -8.35 7.34 2.47
N GLN A 55 -9.55 7.76 2.10
CA GLN A 55 -9.76 8.74 1.02
C GLN A 55 -10.38 10.03 1.57
N PRO A 56 -9.72 10.71 2.51
CA PRO A 56 -10.26 11.93 3.10
C PRO A 56 -10.23 13.05 2.06
N GLN A 57 -11.41 13.50 1.65
CA GLN A 57 -11.54 14.68 0.82
C GLN A 57 -11.40 15.95 1.67
N MET A 58 -10.59 16.90 1.20
CA MET A 58 -10.47 18.23 1.77
C MET A 58 -11.61 19.12 1.26
N THR A 59 -12.74 19.05 1.94
CA THR A 59 -13.87 19.95 1.64
C THR A 59 -13.54 21.39 2.02
N PRO A 60 -14.20 22.39 1.42
CA PRO A 60 -14.00 23.80 1.78
C PRO A 60 -14.12 24.06 3.29
N LEU A 61 -15.09 23.42 3.95
CA LEU A 61 -15.28 23.53 5.39
C LEU A 61 -14.08 22.99 6.19
N LYS A 62 -13.55 21.81 5.83
CA LYS A 62 -12.35 21.25 6.49
C LYS A 62 -11.14 22.16 6.32
N LEU A 63 -11.00 22.81 5.16
CA LEU A 63 -9.93 23.78 4.90
C LEU A 63 -10.08 25.05 5.75
N MET A 64 -11.30 25.58 5.91
CA MET A 64 -11.56 26.73 6.80
C MET A 64 -11.21 26.40 8.25
N VAL A 65 -11.65 25.24 8.76
CA VAL A 65 -11.32 24.80 10.12
C VAL A 65 -9.80 24.66 10.30
N LEU A 66 -9.13 24.01 9.36
CA LEU A 66 -7.68 23.88 9.40
C LEU A 66 -6.99 25.26 9.43
N ARG A 67 -7.47 26.24 8.65
CA ARG A 67 -6.95 27.61 8.67
C ARG A 67 -7.13 28.28 10.03
N VAL A 68 -8.29 28.17 10.65
CA VAL A 68 -8.54 28.72 11.99
C VAL A 68 -7.61 28.09 13.02
N VAL A 69 -7.44 26.77 12.98
CA VAL A 69 -6.50 26.05 13.87
C VAL A 69 -5.06 26.57 13.66
N MET A 70 -4.63 26.74 12.41
CA MET A 70 -3.29 27.23 12.10
C MET A 70 -3.06 28.69 12.50
N LEU A 71 -4.08 29.55 12.40
CA LEU A 71 -4.00 30.96 12.83
C LEU A 71 -4.03 31.14 14.35
N THR A 72 -4.52 30.13 15.08
CA THR A 72 -4.63 30.14 16.55
C THR A 72 -3.50 29.32 17.17
N GLY A 73 -3.80 28.16 17.76
CA GLY A 73 -2.84 27.33 18.49
C GLY A 73 -1.80 26.65 17.58
N GLY A 74 -2.16 26.36 16.33
CA GLY A 74 -1.28 25.71 15.38
C GLY A 74 -0.05 26.53 14.99
N ARG A 75 -0.13 27.87 15.10
CA ARG A 75 1.01 28.76 14.87
C ARG A 75 2.16 28.52 15.85
N PHE A 76 1.83 28.18 17.10
CA PHE A 76 2.82 27.99 18.17
C PHE A 76 3.36 26.55 18.22
N PHE A 77 2.62 25.59 17.67
CA PHE A 77 3.00 24.16 17.66
C PHE A 77 2.83 23.53 16.26
N PRO A 78 3.51 24.05 15.22
CA PRO A 78 3.33 23.57 13.84
C PRO A 78 3.70 22.09 13.67
N ASP A 79 4.73 21.61 14.38
CA ASP A 79 5.15 20.21 14.30
C ASP A 79 4.14 19.25 14.94
N LEU A 80 3.41 19.69 15.98
CA LEU A 80 2.35 18.89 16.57
C LEU A 80 1.19 18.72 15.59
N ILE A 81 0.75 19.82 14.97
CA ILE A 81 -0.30 19.77 13.94
C ILE A 81 0.12 18.87 12.78
N ARG A 82 1.38 18.98 12.32
CA ARG A 82 1.93 18.11 11.28
C ARG A 82 1.83 16.65 11.68
N LYS A 83 2.29 16.27 12.86
CA LYS A 83 2.24 14.88 13.35
C LYS A 83 0.80 14.36 13.41
N ILE A 84 -0.14 15.17 13.89
CA ILE A 84 -1.58 14.81 13.96
C ILE A 84 -2.14 14.57 12.56
N LEU A 85 -1.93 15.49 11.62
CA LEU A 85 -2.43 15.36 10.25
C LEU A 85 -1.79 14.18 9.52
N GLN A 86 -0.48 13.96 9.69
CA GLN A 86 0.20 12.79 9.12
C GLN A 86 -0.39 11.49 9.69
N LYS A 87 -0.62 11.40 11.00
CA LYS A 87 -1.26 10.20 11.58
C LYS A 87 -2.68 10.01 11.06
N LEU A 88 -3.47 11.07 10.97
CA LEU A 88 -4.86 11.00 10.50
C LEU A 88 -4.97 10.61 9.03
N LEU A 89 -4.13 11.19 8.18
CA LEU A 89 -4.26 11.13 6.72
C LEU A 89 -3.33 10.11 6.05
N ILE A 90 -2.20 9.76 6.67
CA ILE A 90 -1.13 8.96 6.07
C ILE A 90 -0.98 7.60 6.77
N THR A 91 -0.58 7.57 8.04
CA THR A 91 -0.08 6.33 8.69
C THR A 91 -1.10 5.58 9.54
N GLY A 92 -2.08 6.25 10.15
CA GLY A 92 -3.04 5.61 11.05
C GLY A 92 -4.18 4.88 10.35
N LYS A 93 -3.89 3.96 9.42
CA LYS A 93 -4.90 3.16 8.71
C LYS A 93 -5.50 2.11 9.64
N ASP A 94 -6.78 1.82 9.45
CA ASP A 94 -7.42 0.71 10.16
C ASP A 94 -6.91 -0.62 9.56
N PRO A 95 -6.63 -1.65 10.37
CA PRO A 95 -6.17 -2.93 9.85
C PRO A 95 -7.25 -3.60 8.99
N ALA A 96 -6.82 -4.17 7.87
CA ALA A 96 -7.66 -5.02 7.03
C ALA A 96 -7.34 -6.50 7.33
N PRO A 97 -8.30 -7.43 7.12
CA PRO A 97 -8.12 -8.85 7.45
C PRO A 97 -7.29 -9.57 6.38
N TYR A 98 -6.16 -8.98 5.97
CA TYR A 98 -5.24 -9.56 5.01
C TYR A 98 -3.82 -9.39 5.54
N SER A 99 -3.10 -10.48 5.68
CA SER A 99 -1.69 -10.49 6.05
C SER A 99 -0.85 -10.89 4.86
N PHE A 100 0.36 -10.37 4.77
CA PHE A 100 1.27 -10.67 3.68
C PHE A 100 2.63 -11.13 4.18
N ILE A 101 3.30 -11.88 3.33
CA ILE A 101 4.70 -12.24 3.47
C ILE A 101 5.37 -12.01 2.13
N ARG A 102 6.42 -11.18 2.11
CA ARG A 102 7.30 -11.01 0.95
C ARG A 102 8.65 -11.61 1.29
N ARG A 103 9.11 -12.53 0.45
CA ARG A 103 10.45 -13.11 0.51
C ARG A 103 11.26 -12.60 -0.67
N LEU A 104 12.47 -12.15 -0.39
CA LEU A 104 13.40 -11.58 -1.34
C LEU A 104 14.70 -12.35 -1.23
N ARG A 105 15.07 -13.03 -2.32
CA ARG A 105 16.33 -13.76 -2.43
C ARG A 105 17.11 -13.22 -3.61
N PHE A 106 18.43 -13.19 -3.47
CA PHE A 106 19.30 -12.80 -4.56
C PHE A 106 20.01 -14.05 -5.07
N GLU A 107 19.56 -14.55 -6.22
CA GLU A 107 19.99 -15.82 -6.79
C GLU A 107 20.44 -15.57 -8.23
N GLU A 108 21.60 -16.10 -8.62
CA GLU A 108 22.12 -16.01 -9.99
C GLU A 108 22.19 -14.58 -10.57
N GLY A 109 22.44 -13.58 -9.73
CA GLY A 109 22.52 -12.17 -10.14
C GLY A 109 21.15 -11.51 -10.40
N ARG A 110 20.05 -12.12 -9.97
CA ARG A 110 18.68 -11.61 -10.10
C ARG A 110 17.95 -11.66 -8.78
N TRP A 111 16.93 -10.81 -8.65
CA TRP A 111 16.06 -10.85 -7.48
C TRP A 111 14.94 -11.86 -7.71
N HIS A 112 14.88 -12.87 -6.86
CA HIS A 112 13.74 -13.77 -6.75
C HIS A 112 12.81 -13.23 -5.67
N VAL A 113 11.60 -12.83 -6.07
CA VAL A 113 10.59 -12.21 -5.20
C VAL A 113 9.37 -13.12 -5.12
N ILE A 114 9.06 -13.59 -3.91
CA ILE A 114 7.86 -14.37 -3.62
C ILE A 114 6.97 -13.55 -2.72
N ASP A 115 5.78 -13.21 -3.22
CA ASP A 115 4.75 -12.49 -2.52
C ASP A 115 3.61 -13.45 -2.16
N GLU A 116 3.25 -13.51 -0.88
CA GLU A 116 2.11 -14.26 -0.37
C GLU A 116 1.14 -13.31 0.33
N LEU A 117 -0.14 -13.53 0.11
CA LEU A 117 -1.22 -12.79 0.75
C LEU A 117 -2.25 -13.79 1.26
N SER A 118 -2.52 -13.72 2.56
CA SER A 118 -3.45 -14.59 3.27
C SER A 118 -4.69 -13.81 3.69
N ALA A 119 -5.85 -14.45 3.60
CA ALA A 119 -7.13 -13.89 4.00
C ALA A 119 -8.01 -14.97 4.63
N PRO A 120 -8.88 -14.64 5.62
CA PRO A 120 -9.91 -15.56 6.07
C PRO A 120 -10.89 -15.93 4.94
N THR A 121 -11.19 -14.98 4.06
CA THR A 121 -12.08 -15.16 2.91
C THR A 121 -11.70 -14.22 1.77
N TRP A 122 -11.95 -14.66 0.54
CA TRP A 122 -11.74 -13.89 -0.69
C TRP A 122 -13.05 -13.42 -1.33
N LYS A 123 -14.21 -13.82 -0.80
CA LYS A 123 -15.53 -13.61 -1.43
C LYS A 123 -15.84 -12.15 -1.76
N ASP A 124 -15.43 -11.25 -0.88
CA ASP A 124 -15.68 -9.81 -1.04
C ASP A 124 -14.60 -9.10 -1.86
N VAL A 125 -13.54 -9.81 -2.29
CA VAL A 125 -12.44 -9.23 -3.06
C VAL A 125 -12.82 -9.14 -4.53
N VAL A 126 -12.98 -7.92 -5.02
CA VAL A 126 -13.37 -7.60 -6.40
C VAL A 126 -12.19 -7.69 -7.35
N SER A 127 -11.03 -7.19 -6.92
CA SER A 127 -9.78 -7.20 -7.66
C SER A 127 -8.55 -7.19 -6.74
N ALA A 128 -7.45 -7.76 -7.23
CA ALA A 128 -6.17 -7.83 -6.53
C ALA A 128 -5.05 -7.51 -7.51
N GLN A 129 -4.19 -6.53 -7.19
CA GLN A 129 -3.20 -6.02 -8.13
C GLN A 129 -1.93 -5.52 -7.42
N ILE A 130 -0.82 -5.47 -8.14
CA ILE A 130 0.46 -4.88 -7.70
C ILE A 130 0.90 -3.84 -8.76
N GLY A 131 1.26 -2.63 -8.32
CA GLY A 131 1.71 -1.55 -9.22
C GLY A 131 2.71 -0.61 -8.56
N GLY A 132 3.51 0.08 -9.36
CA GLY A 132 4.68 0.88 -8.92
C GLY A 132 4.40 2.21 -8.24
N ASP A 133 3.20 2.77 -8.45
CA ASP A 133 2.92 4.15 -8.05
C ASP A 133 1.55 4.29 -7.36
N ARG A 134 1.04 3.24 -6.71
CA ARG A 134 -0.22 3.36 -5.98
C ARG A 134 -0.02 4.11 -4.68
N THR A 135 -0.25 5.42 -4.73
CA THR A 135 -0.42 6.19 -3.51
C THR A 135 -1.82 5.97 -2.94
N SER A 136 -1.88 5.49 -1.70
CA SER A 136 -3.11 5.51 -0.89
C SER A 136 -3.25 6.79 -0.08
N ILE A 137 -2.38 7.77 -0.33
CA ILE A 137 -2.35 9.06 0.35
C ILE A 137 -2.69 10.14 -0.66
N TYR A 138 -3.66 10.97 -0.30
CA TYR A 138 -4.07 12.09 -1.14
C TYR A 138 -3.27 13.32 -0.74
N VAL A 139 -2.35 13.75 -1.61
CA VAL A 139 -1.65 15.01 -1.49
C VAL A 139 -1.79 15.74 -2.82
N VAL A 140 -2.67 16.74 -2.84
CA VAL A 140 -3.10 17.50 -4.04
C VAL A 140 -1.93 18.02 -4.89
N MET A 141 -0.76 18.23 -4.27
CA MET A 141 0.39 18.92 -4.88
C MET A 141 1.64 18.04 -5.07
N SER A 142 1.61 16.74 -4.76
CA SER A 142 2.87 15.94 -4.68
C SER A 142 3.05 14.88 -5.76
N ARG A 143 2.24 14.88 -6.82
CA ARG A 143 2.35 13.85 -7.87
C ARG A 143 2.68 14.49 -9.22
N THR A 144 3.96 14.76 -9.42
CA THR A 144 4.49 15.05 -10.76
C THR A 144 4.43 13.79 -11.61
N PHE A 145 4.04 13.94 -12.86
CA PHE A 145 4.07 12.84 -13.82
C PHE A 145 5.50 12.32 -13.96
N GLN A 146 5.65 11.00 -13.98
CA GLN A 146 6.89 10.31 -14.31
C GLN A 146 6.58 9.20 -15.31
N LEU A 147 7.38 9.06 -16.37
CA LEU A 147 7.14 8.05 -17.41
C LEU A 147 7.04 6.63 -16.85
N ASN A 148 7.81 6.35 -15.79
CA ASN A 148 7.79 5.09 -15.05
C ASN A 148 6.41 4.72 -14.48
N GLN A 149 5.51 5.69 -14.27
CA GLN A 149 4.13 5.46 -13.81
C GLN A 149 3.26 4.73 -14.82
N LEU A 150 3.70 4.65 -16.08
CA LEU A 150 3.02 3.90 -17.13
C LEU A 150 3.35 2.41 -17.13
N GLN A 151 4.21 1.92 -16.22
CA GLN A 151 4.46 0.49 -16.11
C GLN A 151 3.14 -0.26 -15.86
N PRO A 152 2.88 -1.35 -16.61
CA PRO A 152 1.65 -2.09 -16.48
C PRO A 152 1.54 -2.68 -15.08
N TRP A 153 0.32 -2.75 -14.58
CA TRP A 153 0.06 -3.38 -13.31
C TRP A 153 0.09 -4.89 -13.47
N ILE A 154 0.53 -5.57 -12.41
CA ILE A 154 0.35 -7.01 -12.30
C ILE A 154 -1.09 -7.21 -11.82
N ASP A 155 -1.95 -7.68 -12.71
CA ASP A 155 -3.34 -7.98 -12.39
C ASP A 155 -3.48 -9.44 -11.93
N LEU A 156 -3.95 -9.62 -10.70
CA LEU A 156 -4.17 -10.92 -10.05
C LEU A 156 -5.67 -11.17 -9.81
N THR A 157 -6.54 -10.37 -10.45
CA THR A 157 -7.99 -10.42 -10.22
C THR A 157 -8.59 -11.78 -10.57
N GLN A 158 -8.11 -12.44 -11.62
CA GLN A 158 -8.59 -13.79 -11.96
C GLN A 158 -8.10 -14.82 -10.95
N THR A 159 -6.83 -14.73 -10.53
CA THR A 159 -6.24 -15.62 -9.53
C THR A 159 -7.01 -15.55 -8.21
N VAL A 160 -7.28 -14.34 -7.70
CA VAL A 160 -7.97 -14.17 -6.42
C VAL A 160 -9.42 -14.69 -6.44
N ARG A 161 -10.10 -14.61 -7.59
CA ARG A 161 -11.47 -15.12 -7.76
C ARG A 161 -11.58 -16.63 -7.74
N GLN A 162 -10.48 -17.32 -8.00
CA GLN A 162 -10.41 -18.78 -7.99
C GLN A 162 -10.03 -19.33 -6.61
N LEU A 163 -9.67 -18.47 -5.66
CA LEU A 163 -9.28 -18.90 -4.32
C LEU A 163 -10.48 -19.21 -3.44
N GLU A 164 -10.39 -20.32 -2.72
CA GLU A 164 -11.30 -20.68 -1.65
C GLU A 164 -10.92 -19.96 -0.34
N ASP A 165 -11.85 -19.94 0.61
CA ASP A 165 -11.63 -19.35 1.93
C ASP A 165 -10.38 -19.96 2.61
N GLY A 166 -9.49 -19.11 3.12
CA GLY A 166 -8.23 -19.52 3.76
C GLY A 166 -7.08 -19.88 2.81
N GLN A 167 -7.30 -19.98 1.50
CA GLN A 167 -6.20 -20.22 0.55
C GLN A 167 -5.30 -18.98 0.42
N ILE A 168 -4.03 -19.22 0.09
CA ILE A 168 -3.01 -18.16 -0.04
C ILE A 168 -2.94 -17.71 -1.50
N LEU A 169 -3.05 -16.39 -1.73
CA LEU A 169 -2.67 -15.80 -3.01
C LEU A 169 -1.15 -15.69 -3.08
N ARG A 170 -0.53 -16.47 -3.97
CA ARG A 170 0.93 -16.48 -4.16
C ARG A 170 1.31 -15.93 -5.54
N LEU A 171 2.34 -15.10 -5.58
CA LEU A 171 2.95 -14.56 -6.80
C LEU A 171 4.47 -14.71 -6.70
N GLU A 172 5.09 -15.24 -7.74
CA GLU A 172 6.53 -15.44 -7.83
C GLU A 172 7.09 -14.69 -9.04
N ARG A 173 8.21 -13.98 -8.86
CA ARG A 173 8.80 -13.10 -9.88
C ARG A 173 10.32 -13.16 -9.85
N TRP A 174 10.93 -13.12 -11.03
CA TRP A 174 12.38 -12.99 -11.22
C TRP A 174 12.67 -11.63 -11.86
N LEU A 175 13.35 -10.75 -11.11
CA LEU A 175 13.55 -9.34 -11.45
C LEU A 175 14.99 -8.99 -11.80
#